data_AF-W1XEA6-F1
#
_entry.id   AF-W1XEA6-F1
#
_cell.length_a   1.000
_cell.length_b   1.000
_cell.length_c   1.000
_cell.angle_alpha   90.00
_cell.angle_beta   90.00
_cell.angle_gamma   90.00
#
_symmetry.space_group_name_H-M   'P 1'
#
loop_
_entity.id
_entity.type
_entity.pdbx_description
1 polymer ?
#
loop_
_entity_poly.entity_id
_entity_poly.type
_entity_poly.pdbx_seq_one_letter_code
_entity_poly.pdbx_strand_id
1 'polypeptide(L)' 'WMIYSASRLQYVLHELERFNFQAKRIRFVHGMLDKPAKLVLIESIFQGQAGLVLEPPLIVYKKNECVHEGGVLLV' A
#
# COMPACT_ATOMS: atom_id res chain seq x y z
N TRP A 1 6.41 7.53 7.62
CA TRP A 1 6.01 7.15 6.25
C TRP A 1 6.41 8.23 5.25
N MET A 2 7.05 7.83 4.15
CA MET A 2 7.19 8.60 2.90
C MET A 2 6.08 8.17 1.93
N ILE A 3 5.61 9.08 1.07
CA ILE A 3 4.51 8.81 0.12
C ILE A 3 5.01 8.96 -1.31
N TYR A 4 4.74 7.95 -2.14
CA TYR A 4 5.07 7.98 -3.56
C TYR A 4 3.90 7.47 -4.41
N SER A 5 3.91 7.81 -5.70
CA SER A 5 3.12 7.08 -6.70
C SER A 5 3.49 5.59 -6.67
N ALA A 6 2.49 4.71 -6.73
CA ALA A 6 2.72 3.27 -6.81
C ALA A 6 3.56 2.89 -8.05
N SER A 7 3.44 3.63 -9.16
CA SER A 7 4.25 3.41 -10.36
C SER A 7 5.74 3.65 -10.17
N ARG A 8 6.13 4.40 -9.11
CA ARG A 8 7.54 4.68 -8.78
C ARG A 8 8.12 3.71 -7.74
N LEU A 9 7.38 2.70 -7.32
CA LEU A 9 7.80 1.81 -6.24
C LEU A 9 9.18 1.18 -6.50
N GLN A 10 9.39 0.59 -7.69
CA GLN A 10 10.66 -0.03 -8.04
C GLN A 10 11.83 0.97 -7.96
N TYR A 11 11.63 2.18 -8.48
CA TYR A 11 12.65 3.23 -8.44
C TYR A 11 12.98 3.63 -6.99
N VAL A 12 11.97 3.84 -6.15
CA VAL A 12 12.18 4.25 -4.76
C VAL A 12 12.89 3.18 -3.95
N LEU A 13 12.53 1.89 -4.13
CA LEU A 13 13.23 0.79 -3.45
C LEU A 13 14.70 0.72 -3.87
N HIS A 14 14.97 0.89 -5.16
CA HIS A 14 16.34 0.94 -5.68
C HIS A 14 17.15 2.10 -5.08
N GLU A 15 16.57 3.31 -5.03
CA GLU A 15 17.25 4.46 -4.43
C GLU A 15 17.50 4.26 -2.93
N LEU A 16 16.56 3.68 -2.18
CA LEU A 16 16.76 3.38 -0.77
C LEU A 16 17.97 2.47 -0.57
N GLU A 17 18.05 1.37 -1.32
CA GLU A 17 19.19 0.45 -1.25
C GLU A 17 20.51 1.14 -1.61
N ARG A 18 20.53 1.95 -2.68
CA ARG A 18 21.71 2.72 -3.11
C ARG A 18 22.26 3.65 -2.02
N PHE A 19 21.39 4.19 -1.17
CA PHE A 19 21.77 5.09 -0.09
C PHE A 19 21.85 4.39 1.29
N ASN A 20 21.95 3.06 1.32
CA ASN A 20 22.03 2.24 2.54
C ASN A 20 20.80 2.37 3.46
N PHE A 21 19.63 2.69 2.90
CA PHE A 21 18.36 2.58 3.60
C PHE A 21 17.70 1.25 3.30
N GLN A 22 17.17 0.60 4.35
CA GLN A 22 16.35 -0.59 4.18
C GLN A 22 14.88 -0.23 4.31
N ALA A 23 14.06 -0.62 3.33
CA ALA A 23 12.60 -0.56 3.46
C ALA A 23 12.13 -1.55 4.54
N LYS A 24 11.31 -1.07 5.47
CA LYS A 24 10.84 -1.81 6.64
C LYS A 24 9.35 -2.06 6.65
N ARG A 25 8.58 -1.09 6.21
CA ARG A 25 7.13 -1.23 6.07
C ARG A 25 6.67 -0.60 4.77
N ILE A 26 5.80 -1.30 4.06
CA ILE A 26 5.11 -0.79 2.89
C ILE A 26 3.62 -0.97 3.08
N ARG A 27 2.84 0.06 2.81
CA ARG A 27 1.38 -0.01 2.73
C ARG A 27 0.89 0.53 1.40
N PHE A 28 0.15 -0.28 0.65
CA PHE A 28 -0.47 0.14 -0.60
C PHE A 28 -1.75 0.92 -0.34
N VAL A 29 -1.95 2.00 -1.09
CA VAL A 29 -3.17 2.82 -1.01
C VAL A 29 -3.93 2.71 -2.32
N HIS A 30 -5.13 2.14 -2.22
CA HIS A 30 -6.03 1.94 -3.33
C HIS A 30 -7.19 2.92 -3.24
N GLY A 31 -7.62 3.43 -4.39
CA GLY A 31 -8.83 4.26 -4.44
C GLY A 31 -10.06 3.47 -4.03
N MET A 32 -10.23 2.27 -4.59
CA MET A 32 -11.29 1.31 -4.28
C MET A 32 -10.69 -0.10 -4.23
N LEU A 33 -11.40 -1.05 -3.64
CA LEU A 33 -10.92 -2.42 -3.42
C LEU A 33 -10.50 -3.13 -4.73
N ASP A 34 -11.22 -2.90 -5.82
CA ASP A 34 -11.01 -3.53 -7.13
C ASP A 34 -10.04 -2.75 -8.04
N LYS A 35 -9.48 -1.64 -7.56
CA LYS A 35 -8.59 -0.78 -8.36
C LYS A 35 -7.14 -0.96 -7.97
N PRO A 36 -6.20 -0.80 -8.92
CA PRO A 36 -4.78 -0.77 -8.61
C PRO A 36 -4.45 0.29 -7.56
N ALA A 37 -3.38 0.05 -6.79
CA ALA A 37 -2.84 1.04 -5.87
C ALA A 37 -2.40 2.28 -6.66
N LYS A 38 -2.72 3.46 -6.13
CA LYS A 38 -2.25 4.74 -6.69
C LYS A 38 -1.04 5.27 -5.94
N LEU A 39 -0.98 5.00 -4.63
CA LEU A 39 0.10 5.44 -3.78
C LEU A 39 0.69 4.28 -2.99
N VAL A 40 1.93 4.45 -2.56
CA VAL A 40 2.62 3.57 -1.62
C VAL A 40 3.15 4.41 -0.46
N LEU A 41 2.89 3.93 0.75
CA LEU A 41 3.50 4.46 1.96
C LEU A 41 4.69 3.58 2.29
N ILE A 42 5.86 4.19 2.50
CA ILE A 42 7.10 3.45 2.80
C ILE A 42 7.72 4.00 4.07
N GLU A 43 8.09 3.12 5.00
CA GLU A 43 9.03 3.42 6.07
C GLU A 43 10.35 2.71 5.81
N SER A 44 11.45 3.41 6.07
CA SER A 44 12.80 2.90 5.88
C SER A 44 13.71 3.32 7.03
N ILE A 45 14.75 2.53 7.28
CA ILE A 45 15.75 2.76 8.33
C ILE A 45 17.14 2.78 7.68
N PHE A 46 17.94 3.79 8.01
CA PHE A 46 19.35 3.87 7.60
C PHE A 46 20.15 2.74 8.23
N GLN A 47 20.90 1.99 7.43
CA GLN A 47 21.64 0.79 7.83
C GLN A 47 20.80 -0.22 8.61
N GLY A 48 19.50 -0.29 8.29
CA GLY A 48 18.60 -1.28 8.86
C GLY A 48 18.96 -2.70 8.42
N GLN A 49 18.68 -3.68 9.27
CA GLN A 49 18.80 -5.10 8.91
C GLN A 49 17.78 -5.49 7.85
N ALA A 50 17.92 -6.66 7.22
CA ALA A 50 16.89 -7.19 6.32
C ALA A 50 15.51 -7.36 7.00
N GLY A 51 14.46 -7.53 6.19
CA GLY A 51 13.10 -7.75 6.65
C GLY A 51 12.18 -6.59 6.32
N LEU A 52 11.11 -6.92 5.59
CA LEU A 52 10.08 -6.01 5.08
C LEU A 52 8.71 -6.53 5.51
N VAL A 53 7.88 -5.65 6.06
CA VAL A 53 6.47 -5.94 6.38
C VAL A 53 5.59 -5.27 5.32
N LEU A 54 4.71 -6.07 4.71
CA LEU A 54 3.62 -5.56 3.88
C LEU A 54 2.38 -5.42 4.74
N GLU A 55 1.98 -4.19 5.00
CA GLU A 55 0.79 -3.88 5.77
C GLU A 55 -0.48 -4.11 4.93
N PRO A 56 -1.62 -4.42 5.57
CA PRO A 56 -2.91 -4.45 4.89
C PRO A 56 -3.17 -3.16 4.10
N PRO A 57 -3.76 -3.26 2.90
CA PRO A 57 -3.95 -2.09 2.04
C PRO A 57 -4.90 -1.07 2.67
N LEU A 58 -4.63 0.20 2.41
CA LEU A 58 -5.55 1.28 2.75
C LEU A 58 -6.49 1.52 1.56
N ILE A 59 -7.78 1.25 1.75
CA ILE A 59 -8.82 1.54 0.76
C ILE A 59 -9.47 2.88 1.11
N VAL A 60 -9.35 3.87 0.21
CA VAL A 60 -9.82 5.24 0.48
C VAL A 60 -11.34 5.34 0.39
N TYR A 61 -11.93 4.77 -0.67
CA TYR A 61 -13.38 4.80 -0.89
C TYR A 61 -13.95 3.39 -0.75
N LYS A 62 -14.96 3.27 0.13
CA LYS A 62 -15.85 2.11 0.10
C LYS A 62 -16.78 2.28 -1.08
N LYS A 63 -17.07 1.19 -1.79
CA LYS A 63 -18.16 1.18 -2.76
C LYS A 63 -19.43 1.47 -1.95
N ASN A 64 -20.15 2.53 -2.28
CA ASN A 64 -21.45 2.76 -1.67
C ASN A 64 -22.35 1.59 -2.07
N GLU A 65 -22.58 0.69 -1.13
CA GLU A 65 -23.59 -0.33 -1.25
C GLU A 65 -24.91 0.43 -1.14
N CYS A 66 -25.56 0.71 -2.27
CA CYS A 66 -26.98 1.03 -2.23
C CYS A 66 -27.70 -0.24 -1.78
N VAL A 67 -27.75 -0.49 -0.48
CA VAL A 67 -28.54 -1.57 0.11
C VAL A 67 -30.01 -1.19 -0.07
N HIS A 68 -30.65 -1.76 -1.09
CA HIS A 68 -32.08 -2.04 -0.96
C HIS A 68 -32.19 -3.18 0.04
N GLU A 69 -32.86 -2.95 1.16
CA GLU A 69 -33.23 -3.99 2.11
C GLU A 69 -34.01 -5.09 1.38
N GLY A 70 -33.46 -6.30 1.35
CA GLY A 70 -34.14 -7.50 0.87
C GLY A 70 -33.28 -8.37 -0.03
N GLY A 71 -32.37 -9.15 0.55
CA GLY A 71 -31.69 -10.21 -0.19
C GLY A 71 -30.52 -10.81 0.58
N VAL A 72 -30.80 -11.90 1.29
CA VAL A 72 -29.80 -12.81 1.87
C VAL A 72 -28.82 -13.24 0.77
N LEU A 73 -27.51 -13.19 1.05
CA LEU A 73 -26.56 -14.02 0.30
C LEU A 73 -25.65 -14.78 1.27
N LEU A 74 -26.03 -16.03 1.49
CA LEU A 74 -25.10 -17.12 1.75
C LEU A 74 -24.40 -17.45 0.43
N VAL A 75 -23.07 -17.43 0.42
CA VAL A 75 -22.19 -18.43 -0.19
C VAL A 75 -20.79 -18.28 0.38
#